data_AF-A0A6I9PS24-F1
#
_entry.id   AF-A0A6I9PS24-F1
#
_cell.length_a   1.000
_cell.length_b   1.000
_cell.length_c   1.000
_cell.angle_alpha   90.00
_cell.angle_beta   90.00
_cell.angle_gamma   90.00
#
_symmetry.space_group_name_H-M   'P 1'
#
loop_
_entity.id
_entity.type
_entity.pdbx_description
1 polymer ?
#
loop_
_entity_poly.entity_id
_entity_poly.type
_entity_poly.pdbx_seq_one_letter_code
_entity_poly.pdbx_strand_id
1 'polypeptide(L)'
;MDDCVSLDDVAVEFAEEIEEDADSISGFQLAGFRRSFRLSKREKKTNKTMYECKKSEMYDMADVPTYEEVTQYRRQSGAKHRLVILVGPTGVGLNELKRKLLISDPQHFSVTIPHTSRAKKNQESDGVEYHFISKHLFDTDIQNNKFIEYGEFKGNYYGTGLDSIRSVLSKNKVCLLDVQPHTIKHLRTAEFKPFVVFVKPPRIERLKETRQSAKMISGKDDKGTAKSFTLQIVTNS
;
A
#
# COMPACT_ATOMS: atom_id res chain seq x y z
N MET A 1 10.20 -36.69 -29.63
CA MET A 1 9.30 -35.72 -30.27
C MET A 1 8.34 -35.31 -29.19
N ASP A 2 8.51 -34.07 -28.74
CA ASP A 2 7.47 -33.12 -28.33
C ASP A 2 8.10 -32.13 -27.34
N ASP A 3 8.76 -31.19 -28.01
CA ASP A 3 9.05 -29.78 -27.74
C ASP A 3 9.02 -29.22 -26.32
N CYS A 4 10.24 -28.86 -25.93
CA CYS A 4 10.60 -27.95 -24.86
C CYS A 4 10.35 -26.51 -25.35
N VAL A 5 9.46 -25.76 -24.69
CA VAL A 5 9.37 -24.31 -24.90
C VAL A 5 10.15 -23.62 -23.78
N SER A 6 11.30 -23.10 -24.18
CA SER A 6 12.22 -22.23 -23.45
C SER A 6 11.49 -21.00 -22.89
N LEU A 7 11.83 -20.64 -21.65
CA LEU A 7 11.20 -19.55 -20.91
C LEU A 7 12.02 -18.25 -21.02
N ASP A 8 12.56 -17.98 -22.21
CA ASP A 8 13.44 -16.84 -22.50
C ASP A 8 12.80 -15.75 -23.39
N ASP A 9 11.51 -15.87 -23.73
CA ASP A 9 10.85 -14.98 -24.72
C ASP A 9 10.00 -13.83 -24.15
N VAL A 10 10.21 -13.41 -22.89
CA VAL A 10 9.51 -12.22 -22.32
C VAL A 10 10.50 -11.19 -21.79
N ALA A 11 11.59 -10.99 -22.53
CA ALA A 11 12.63 -10.04 -22.14
C ALA A 11 13.17 -9.21 -23.32
N VAL A 12 12.40 -8.97 -24.39
CA VAL A 12 12.81 -7.99 -25.42
C VAL A 12 11.57 -7.39 -26.09
N GLU A 13 10.96 -6.37 -25.48
CA GLU A 13 10.15 -5.38 -26.20
C GLU A 13 9.81 -4.20 -25.26
N PHE A 14 10.78 -3.35 -24.96
CA PHE A 14 10.53 -1.98 -24.48
C PHE A 14 11.80 -1.15 -24.68
N ALA A 15 12.19 -1.03 -25.93
CA ALA A 15 13.09 -0.01 -26.41
C ALA A 15 12.55 0.48 -27.74
N GLU A 16 12.60 1.79 -27.95
CA GLU A 16 12.29 2.52 -29.18
C GLU A 16 10.82 2.94 -29.37
N GLU A 17 10.56 4.21 -29.07
CA GLU A 17 9.97 5.16 -30.02
C GLU A 17 10.05 6.57 -29.40
N ILE A 18 11.05 7.33 -29.84
CA ILE A 18 11.14 8.79 -29.76
C ILE A 18 11.14 9.26 -31.22
N GLU A 19 10.09 9.95 -31.65
CA GLU A 19 10.08 10.88 -32.79
C GLU A 19 9.41 12.16 -32.23
N GLU A 20 10.05 13.32 -32.10
CA GLU A 20 10.65 14.24 -33.09
C GLU A 20 9.71 14.63 -34.24
N ASP A 21 8.88 15.64 -33.99
CA ASP A 21 8.27 16.47 -35.04
C ASP A 21 8.76 17.91 -34.89
N ALA A 22 9.84 18.22 -35.59
CA ALA A 22 10.25 19.58 -35.92
C ALA A 22 9.78 19.85 -37.35
N ASP A 23 8.88 20.83 -37.53
CA ASP A 23 8.56 21.31 -38.87
C ASP A 23 8.65 22.83 -39.01
N SER A 24 9.68 23.18 -39.78
CA SER A 24 9.93 24.29 -40.70
C SER A 24 9.29 25.68 -40.54
N ILE A 25 10.19 26.67 -40.59
CA ILE A 25 9.98 28.12 -40.62
C ILE A 25 9.64 28.59 -42.05
N SER A 26 8.63 29.46 -42.21
CA SER A 26 8.65 30.52 -43.23
C SER A 26 7.73 31.70 -42.85
N GLY A 27 8.22 32.93 -43.07
CA GLY A 27 7.39 34.16 -43.10
C GLY A 27 7.79 35.25 -42.10
N PHE A 28 8.41 36.32 -42.61
CA PHE A 28 8.93 37.49 -41.88
C PHE A 28 7.87 38.52 -41.42
N GLN A 29 8.27 39.31 -40.41
CA GLN A 29 7.89 40.69 -40.02
C GLN A 29 6.50 40.99 -39.42
N LEU A 30 6.46 41.46 -38.16
CA LEU A 30 6.34 42.89 -37.81
C LEU A 30 6.41 43.12 -36.27
N ALA A 31 6.70 44.35 -35.89
CA ALA A 31 7.17 44.81 -34.59
C ALA A 31 6.21 44.68 -33.39
N GLY A 32 6.82 44.50 -32.21
CA GLY A 32 6.49 45.23 -30.98
C GLY A 32 5.13 44.97 -30.33
N PHE A 33 5.12 44.18 -29.25
CA PHE A 33 4.36 44.55 -28.05
C PHE A 33 4.91 43.79 -26.82
N ARG A 34 5.59 44.52 -25.92
CA ARG A 34 5.87 44.04 -24.56
C ARG A 34 4.53 43.86 -23.84
N ARG A 35 3.98 42.65 -23.84
CA ARG A 35 2.88 42.28 -22.93
C ARG A 35 3.49 41.64 -21.69
N SER A 36 3.59 42.44 -20.64
CA SER A 36 3.83 41.98 -19.27
C SER A 36 2.73 40.99 -18.87
N PHE A 37 3.07 39.71 -18.82
CA PHE A 37 2.22 38.69 -18.21
C PHE A 37 2.32 38.81 -16.69
N ARG A 38 1.54 39.73 -16.11
CA ARG A 38 1.10 39.62 -14.72
C ARG A 38 0.09 38.49 -14.64
N LEU A 39 0.58 37.26 -14.44
CA LEU A 39 -0.27 36.15 -14.03
C LEU A 39 -0.42 36.17 -12.50
N SER A 40 -1.37 36.98 -12.03
CA SER A 40 -2.02 36.72 -10.75
C SER A 40 -2.96 35.52 -10.94
N LYS A 41 -2.44 34.30 -10.78
CA LYS A 41 -3.25 33.12 -10.50
C LYS A 41 -2.64 32.45 -9.28
N ARG A 42 -3.32 32.63 -8.15
CA ARG A 42 -3.06 31.96 -6.89
C ARG A 42 -3.20 30.46 -7.12
N GLU A 43 -2.10 29.80 -7.50
CA GLU A 43 -2.04 28.35 -7.47
C GLU A 43 -2.35 27.92 -6.04
N LYS A 44 -3.35 27.04 -5.89
CA LYS A 44 -3.52 26.28 -4.66
C LYS A 44 -2.20 25.53 -4.49
N LYS A 45 -1.37 25.99 -3.56
CA LYS A 45 -0.15 25.29 -3.13
C LYS A 45 -0.57 23.86 -2.82
N THR A 46 -0.30 22.93 -3.73
CA THR A 46 -0.24 21.53 -3.37
C THR A 46 0.85 21.48 -2.31
N ASN A 47 0.49 21.06 -1.09
CA ASN A 47 1.44 20.90 -0.01
C ASN A 47 2.46 19.84 -0.46
N LYS A 48 3.55 20.33 -1.06
CA LYS A 48 4.72 19.58 -1.52
C LYS A 48 5.57 19.17 -0.31
N THR A 49 4.93 18.58 0.70
CA THR A 49 5.57 18.13 1.95
C THR A 49 6.68 17.11 1.70
N MET A 50 6.72 16.50 0.50
CA MET A 50 7.79 15.60 0.07
C MET A 50 9.14 16.31 -0.20
N TYR A 51 9.15 17.64 -0.38
CA TYR A 51 10.37 18.42 -0.61
C TYR A 51 10.79 19.24 0.63
N GLU A 52 10.15 19.01 1.79
CA GLU A 52 10.64 19.58 3.04
C GLU A 52 11.91 18.84 3.46
N CYS A 53 13.08 19.50 3.41
CA CYS A 53 14.36 18.92 3.87
C CYS A 53 14.28 18.28 5.26
N LYS A 54 13.42 18.81 6.14
CA LYS A 54 13.17 18.29 7.49
C LYS A 54 12.57 16.88 7.53
N LYS A 55 12.01 16.39 6.42
CA LYS A 55 11.45 15.04 6.26
C LYS A 55 12.25 14.17 5.29
N SER A 56 13.34 14.70 4.73
CA SER A 56 14.24 13.96 3.82
C SER A 56 14.79 12.72 4.52
N GLU A 57 15.17 12.84 5.80
CA GLU A 57 15.72 11.75 6.62
C GLU A 57 14.84 10.48 6.66
N MET A 58 13.51 10.61 6.49
CA MET A 58 12.61 9.45 6.44
C MET A 58 12.70 8.66 5.13
N TYR A 59 13.18 9.28 4.04
CA TYR A 59 13.25 8.70 2.69
C TYR A 59 14.69 8.42 2.25
N ASP A 60 15.66 9.18 2.76
CA ASP A 60 17.07 9.20 2.33
C ASP A 60 17.95 8.12 2.99
N MET A 61 17.36 7.24 3.81
CA MET A 61 18.08 6.21 4.57
C MET A 61 17.93 4.79 4.02
N ALA A 62 17.39 4.64 2.81
CA ALA A 62 17.39 3.34 2.14
C ALA A 62 18.66 3.21 1.31
N ASP A 63 19.72 2.63 1.90
CA ASP A 63 20.87 2.11 1.15
C ASP A 63 20.37 0.99 0.23
N VAL A 64 19.84 1.33 -0.94
CA VAL A 64 19.40 0.36 -1.95
C VAL A 64 20.64 -0.06 -2.72
N PRO A 65 21.15 -1.29 -2.54
CA PRO A 65 22.31 -1.74 -3.28
C PRO A 65 21.96 -1.84 -4.76
N THR A 66 22.92 -1.54 -5.64
CA THR A 66 22.75 -1.71 -7.10
C THR A 66 22.39 -3.15 -7.47
N TYR A 67 22.95 -4.09 -6.71
CA TYR A 67 22.70 -5.51 -6.86
C TYR A 67 22.33 -6.11 -5.51
N GLU A 68 21.27 -6.92 -5.50
CA GLU A 68 20.90 -7.73 -4.36
C GLU A 68 21.07 -9.20 -4.73
N GLU A 69 21.83 -9.95 -3.93
CA GLU A 69 21.96 -11.39 -4.11
C GLU A 69 20.61 -12.07 -3.85
N VAL A 70 20.18 -12.89 -4.80
CA VAL A 70 18.89 -13.59 -4.73
C VAL A 70 19.09 -15.09 -4.94
N THR A 71 18.25 -15.88 -4.31
CA THR A 71 18.19 -17.34 -4.49
C THR A 71 16.76 -17.79 -4.70
N GLN A 72 16.59 -18.89 -5.44
CA GLN A 72 15.27 -19.45 -5.68
C GLN A 72 14.71 -20.03 -4.39
N TYR A 73 13.64 -19.42 -3.88
CA TYR A 73 12.92 -19.98 -2.75
C TYR A 73 11.87 -20.99 -3.21
N ARG A 74 12.04 -22.26 -2.81
CA ARG A 74 10.98 -23.28 -2.86
C ARG A 74 10.53 -23.60 -1.45
N ARG A 75 9.22 -23.48 -1.20
CA ARG A 75 8.64 -23.89 0.09
C ARG A 75 8.84 -25.40 0.26
N GLN A 76 9.51 -25.80 1.34
CA GLN A 76 9.64 -27.21 1.69
C GLN A 76 8.31 -27.78 2.20
N SER A 77 8.11 -29.09 2.01
CA SER A 77 6.95 -29.78 2.56
C SER A 77 6.91 -29.62 4.09
N GLY A 78 5.76 -29.25 4.64
CA GLY A 78 5.59 -28.98 6.09
C GLY A 78 6.05 -27.60 6.57
N ALA A 79 6.71 -26.78 5.74
CA ALA A 79 7.07 -25.41 6.12
C ALA A 79 5.84 -24.48 6.13
N LYS A 80 5.86 -23.44 6.97
CA LYS A 80 4.81 -22.41 6.99
C LYS A 80 4.71 -21.67 5.64
N HIS A 81 3.54 -21.16 5.33
CA HIS A 81 3.33 -20.33 4.15
C HIS A 81 4.09 -18.99 4.26
N ARG A 82 4.44 -18.42 3.10
CA ARG A 82 4.96 -17.04 3.03
C ARG A 82 3.83 -16.06 3.33
N LEU A 83 4.17 -14.91 3.90
CA LEU A 83 3.24 -13.80 4.04
C LEU A 83 3.01 -13.14 2.67
N VAL A 84 1.76 -12.84 2.31
CA VAL A 84 1.44 -12.11 1.08
C VAL A 84 1.07 -10.67 1.43
N ILE A 85 1.93 -9.73 1.04
CA ILE A 85 1.70 -8.30 1.27
C ILE A 85 1.08 -7.68 0.04
N LEU A 86 -0.10 -7.09 0.18
CA LEU A 86 -0.75 -6.34 -0.89
C LEU A 86 -0.44 -4.85 -0.73
N VAL A 87 0.16 -4.25 -1.76
CA VAL A 87 0.55 -2.84 -1.78
C VAL A 87 -0.09 -2.15 -2.97
N GLY A 88 -0.55 -0.92 -2.80
CA GLY A 88 -1.14 -0.15 -3.89
C GLY A 88 -1.72 1.18 -3.41
N PRO A 89 -2.03 2.09 -4.33
CA PRO A 89 -2.62 3.38 -3.99
C PRO A 89 -4.04 3.20 -3.44
N THR A 90 -4.46 4.13 -2.59
CA THR A 90 -5.82 4.13 -2.02
C THR A 90 -6.87 4.16 -3.12
N GLY A 91 -7.86 3.26 -3.03
CA GLY A 91 -8.96 3.18 -4.00
C GLY A 91 -8.66 2.37 -5.26
N VAL A 92 -7.53 1.63 -5.32
CA VAL A 92 -7.27 0.66 -6.40
C VAL A 92 -8.05 -0.65 -6.25
N GLY A 93 -8.66 -0.88 -5.08
CA GLY A 93 -9.45 -2.08 -4.81
C GLY A 93 -8.73 -3.17 -4.01
N LEU A 94 -7.67 -2.86 -3.26
CA LEU A 94 -6.96 -3.82 -2.40
C LEU A 94 -7.91 -4.59 -1.46
N ASN A 95 -8.81 -3.88 -0.79
CA ASN A 95 -9.78 -4.48 0.12
C ASN A 95 -10.75 -5.43 -0.60
N GLU A 96 -11.14 -5.07 -1.83
CA GLU A 96 -12.01 -5.89 -2.66
C GLU A 96 -11.28 -7.17 -3.08
N LEU A 97 -10.05 -7.06 -3.54
CA LEU A 97 -9.20 -8.18 -3.91
C LEU A 97 -9.01 -9.14 -2.73
N LYS A 98 -8.67 -8.60 -1.55
CA LYS A 98 -8.51 -9.39 -0.32
C LYS A 98 -9.81 -10.13 0.03
N ARG A 99 -10.95 -9.45 -0.02
CA ARG A 99 -12.25 -10.07 0.28
C ARG A 99 -12.60 -11.18 -0.70
N LYS A 100 -12.37 -10.97 -2.00
CA LYS A 100 -12.61 -11.98 -3.04
C LYS A 100 -11.75 -13.22 -2.84
N LEU A 101 -10.47 -13.05 -2.48
CA LEU A 101 -9.57 -14.18 -2.18
C LEU A 101 -10.03 -14.99 -0.97
N LEU A 102 -10.49 -14.30 0.09
CA LEU A 102 -11.03 -14.97 1.29
C LEU A 102 -12.31 -15.76 0.99
N ILE A 103 -13.17 -15.24 0.11
CA ILE A 103 -14.42 -15.91 -0.28
C ILE A 103 -14.13 -17.07 -1.25
N SER A 104 -13.19 -16.91 -2.18
CA SER A 104 -12.90 -17.94 -3.18
C SER A 104 -12.24 -19.18 -2.57
N ASP A 105 -11.34 -19.00 -1.61
CA ASP A 105 -10.67 -20.12 -0.92
C ASP A 105 -10.42 -19.80 0.56
N PRO A 106 -11.44 -19.96 1.42
CA PRO A 106 -11.35 -19.68 2.85
C PRO A 106 -10.48 -20.70 3.60
N GLN A 107 -10.18 -21.86 3.00
CA GLN A 107 -9.30 -22.86 3.61
C GLN A 107 -7.84 -22.49 3.41
N HIS A 108 -7.51 -21.89 2.27
CA HIS A 108 -6.14 -21.50 1.96
C HIS A 108 -5.76 -20.11 2.49
N PHE A 109 -6.66 -19.12 2.38
CA PHE A 109 -6.37 -17.73 2.76
C PHE A 109 -6.95 -17.34 4.12
N SER A 110 -6.25 -16.44 4.81
CA SER A 110 -6.74 -15.83 6.04
C SER A 110 -6.12 -14.45 6.24
N VAL A 111 -6.73 -13.65 7.10
CA VAL A 111 -6.28 -12.30 7.48
C VAL A 111 -6.00 -12.25 8.98
N THR A 112 -5.14 -11.32 9.37
CA THR A 112 -4.86 -11.06 10.78
C THR A 112 -6.03 -10.37 11.46
N ILE A 113 -6.24 -10.70 12.73
CA ILE A 113 -7.14 -9.95 13.61
C ILE A 113 -6.31 -8.84 14.28
N PRO A 114 -6.62 -7.56 14.03
CA PRO A 114 -5.92 -6.44 14.65
C PRO A 114 -6.33 -6.27 16.12
N HIS A 115 -5.57 -5.48 16.86
CA HIS A 115 -5.86 -5.09 18.24
C HIS A 115 -6.46 -3.70 18.27
N THR A 116 -7.31 -3.44 19.26
CA THR A 116 -7.82 -2.09 19.53
C THR A 116 -7.93 -1.82 21.03
N SER A 117 -7.72 -0.56 21.42
CA SER A 117 -7.99 -0.09 22.78
C SER A 117 -9.46 0.33 23.00
N ARG A 118 -10.27 0.33 21.94
CA ARG A 118 -11.68 0.71 22.02
C ARG A 118 -12.46 -0.35 22.80
N ALA A 119 -13.45 0.07 23.58
CA ALA A 119 -14.40 -0.87 24.18
C ALA A 119 -15.16 -1.68 23.12
N LYS A 120 -15.30 -2.98 23.38
CA LYS A 120 -16.10 -3.91 22.56
C LYS A 120 -17.57 -3.48 22.57
N LYS A 121 -18.23 -3.49 21.40
CA LYS A 121 -19.68 -3.29 21.31
C LYS A 121 -20.44 -4.58 21.55
N ASN A 122 -21.73 -4.49 21.87
CA ASN A 122 -22.58 -5.65 22.18
C ASN A 122 -22.65 -6.69 21.04
N GLN A 123 -22.49 -6.27 19.78
CA GLN A 123 -22.54 -7.16 18.60
C GLN A 123 -21.17 -7.70 18.18
N GLU A 124 -20.09 -7.29 18.85
CA GLU A 124 -18.72 -7.68 18.49
C GLU A 124 -18.22 -8.79 19.43
N SER A 125 -17.36 -9.67 18.89
CA SER A 125 -16.74 -10.75 19.67
C SER A 125 -15.22 -10.57 19.71
N ASP A 126 -14.63 -10.84 20.87
CA ASP A 126 -13.18 -10.75 21.03
C ASP A 126 -12.50 -11.87 20.22
N GLY A 127 -11.46 -11.52 19.47
CA GLY A 127 -10.76 -12.43 18.58
C GLY A 127 -11.51 -12.78 17.28
N VAL A 128 -12.56 -12.02 16.94
CA VAL A 128 -13.23 -12.10 15.63
C VAL A 128 -12.92 -10.86 14.80
N GLU A 129 -13.46 -9.70 15.20
CA GLU A 129 -13.19 -8.44 14.50
C GLU A 129 -11.90 -7.78 14.99
N TYR A 130 -11.71 -7.78 16.31
CA TYR A 130 -10.54 -7.21 16.98
C TYR A 130 -10.19 -8.02 18.23
N HIS A 131 -8.94 -7.92 18.65
CA HIS A 131 -8.53 -8.17 20.02
C HIS A 131 -8.71 -6.88 20.84
N PHE A 132 -9.63 -6.91 21.79
CA PHE A 132 -9.96 -5.75 22.63
C PHE A 132 -9.05 -5.75 23.86
N ILE A 133 -8.06 -4.86 23.88
CA ILE A 133 -7.09 -4.74 24.98
C ILE A 133 -7.20 -3.37 25.65
N SER A 134 -6.69 -3.22 26.88
CA SER A 134 -6.67 -1.91 27.53
C SER A 134 -5.64 -0.99 26.87
N LYS A 135 -5.83 0.33 27.01
CA LYS A 135 -4.86 1.31 26.49
C LYS A 135 -3.45 1.11 27.08
N HIS A 136 -3.37 0.84 28.38
CA HIS A 136 -2.10 0.55 29.07
C HIS A 136 -1.39 -0.69 28.50
N LEU A 137 -2.13 -1.77 28.24
CA LEU A 137 -1.55 -2.97 27.61
C LEU A 137 -1.09 -2.67 26.18
N PHE A 138 -1.87 -1.90 25.43
CA PHE A 138 -1.50 -1.47 24.09
C PHE A 138 -0.17 -0.68 24.10
N ASP A 139 -0.03 0.28 25.02
CA ASP A 139 1.20 1.08 25.19
C ASP A 139 2.40 0.20 25.58
N THR A 140 2.19 -0.79 26.45
CA THR A 140 3.21 -1.77 26.84
C THR A 140 3.62 -2.62 25.64
N ASP A 141 2.68 -3.04 24.80
CA ASP A 141 2.95 -3.84 23.61
C ASP A 141 3.65 -3.03 22.50
N ILE A 142 3.37 -1.72 22.40
CA ILE A 142 4.16 -0.79 21.58
C ILE A 142 5.62 -0.77 22.05
N GLN A 143 5.85 -0.56 23.36
CA GLN A 143 7.21 -0.51 23.92
C GLN A 143 8.00 -1.81 23.72
N ASN A 144 7.29 -2.95 23.72
CA ASN A 144 7.86 -4.27 23.45
C ASN A 144 7.98 -4.60 21.96
N ASN A 145 7.75 -3.66 21.05
CA ASN A 145 7.82 -3.84 19.59
C ASN A 145 6.94 -4.98 19.06
N LYS A 146 5.75 -5.19 19.66
CA LYS A 146 4.83 -6.27 19.24
C LYS A 146 3.96 -5.90 18.04
N PHE A 147 3.86 -4.61 17.70
CA PHE A 147 3.06 -4.13 16.58
C PHE A 147 3.91 -3.83 15.36
N ILE A 148 3.44 -4.25 14.18
CA ILE A 148 4.05 -3.89 12.90
C ILE A 148 3.60 -2.50 12.42
N GLU A 149 2.35 -2.16 12.70
CA GLU A 149 1.72 -0.89 12.35
C GLU A 149 0.66 -0.63 13.42
N TYR A 150 0.64 0.60 13.93
CA TYR A 150 -0.35 1.06 14.89
C TYR A 150 -0.63 2.54 14.70
N GLY A 151 -1.83 2.97 15.07
CA GLY A 151 -2.24 4.36 15.00
C GLY A 151 -3.42 4.66 15.92
N GLU A 152 -3.74 5.95 16.05
CA GLU A 152 -4.84 6.41 16.87
C GLU A 152 -6.02 6.88 16.00
N PHE A 153 -7.22 6.50 16.39
CA PHE A 153 -8.45 6.98 15.80
C PHE A 153 -9.51 7.23 16.87
N LYS A 154 -10.03 8.47 16.91
CA LYS A 154 -11.05 8.91 17.87
C LYS A 154 -10.67 8.57 19.34
N GLY A 155 -9.42 8.83 19.74
CA GLY A 155 -8.95 8.59 21.11
C GLY A 155 -8.61 7.13 21.43
N ASN A 156 -8.73 6.21 20.47
CA ASN A 156 -8.46 4.79 20.67
C ASN A 156 -7.34 4.32 19.75
N TYR A 157 -6.51 3.40 20.23
CA TYR A 157 -5.48 2.76 19.43
C TYR A 157 -6.03 1.61 18.60
N TYR A 158 -5.41 1.43 17.45
CA TYR A 158 -5.63 0.33 16.52
C TYR A 158 -4.28 -0.12 15.99
N GLY A 159 -4.04 -1.41 15.88
CA GLY A 159 -2.78 -1.90 15.33
C GLY A 159 -2.79 -3.38 14.98
N THR A 160 -1.85 -3.78 14.13
CA THR A 160 -1.66 -5.17 13.71
C THR A 160 -0.46 -5.75 14.43
N GLY A 161 -0.69 -6.80 15.23
CA GLY A 161 0.37 -7.44 16.00
C GLY A 161 1.16 -8.46 15.17
N LEU A 162 2.45 -8.62 15.48
CA LEU A 162 3.28 -9.71 14.95
C LEU A 162 2.71 -11.08 15.33
N ASP A 163 2.18 -11.21 16.54
CA ASP A 163 1.58 -12.46 17.00
C ASP A 163 0.27 -12.80 16.27
N SER A 164 -0.49 -11.80 15.82
CA SER A 164 -1.65 -12.02 14.94
C SER A 164 -1.23 -12.64 13.60
N ILE A 165 -0.09 -12.19 13.04
CA ILE A 165 0.49 -12.77 11.82
C ILE A 165 0.91 -14.22 12.09
N ARG A 166 1.65 -14.46 13.18
CA ARG A 166 2.11 -15.80 13.58
C ARG A 166 0.96 -16.78 13.80
N SER A 167 -0.16 -16.31 14.35
CA SER A 167 -1.39 -17.08 14.58
C SER A 167 -2.03 -17.56 13.28
N VAL A 168 -1.96 -16.77 12.20
CA VAL A 168 -2.44 -17.22 10.88
C VAL A 168 -1.49 -18.24 10.28
N LEU A 169 -0.18 -18.00 10.37
CA LEU A 169 0.83 -18.89 9.82
C LEU A 169 0.90 -20.24 10.55
N SER A 170 0.61 -20.28 11.86
CA SER A 170 0.55 -21.51 12.63
C SER A 170 -0.64 -22.39 12.24
N LYS A 171 -1.72 -21.80 11.72
CA LYS A 171 -2.87 -22.51 11.13
C LYS A 171 -2.59 -23.03 9.71
N ASN A 172 -1.35 -22.90 9.23
CA ASN A 172 -0.92 -23.31 7.89
C ASN A 172 -1.76 -22.67 6.77
N LYS A 173 -2.18 -21.41 6.96
CA LYS A 173 -2.87 -20.60 5.95
C LYS A 173 -1.96 -19.52 5.39
N VAL A 174 -2.23 -19.07 4.18
CA VAL A 174 -1.60 -17.89 3.59
C VAL A 174 -2.18 -16.64 4.24
N CYS A 175 -1.34 -15.88 4.91
CA CYS A 175 -1.71 -14.61 5.53
C CYS A 175 -1.71 -13.49 4.49
N LEU A 176 -2.88 -12.94 4.21
CA LEU A 176 -3.06 -11.74 3.38
C LEU A 176 -2.97 -10.49 4.27
N LEU A 177 -2.02 -9.62 3.98
CA LEU A 177 -1.76 -8.41 4.77
C LEU A 177 -1.68 -7.18 3.87
N ASP A 178 -2.33 -6.10 4.26
CA ASP A 178 -2.17 -4.76 3.71
C ASP A 178 -1.49 -3.86 4.73
N VAL A 179 -0.27 -3.44 4.42
CA VAL A 179 0.51 -2.54 5.27
C VAL A 179 1.06 -1.41 4.44
N GLN A 180 1.45 -0.34 5.13
CA GLN A 180 2.14 0.74 4.45
C GLN A 180 3.51 0.28 3.90
N PRO A 181 3.94 0.83 2.75
CA PRO A 181 5.19 0.41 2.10
C PRO A 181 6.42 0.45 3.00
N HIS A 182 6.49 1.46 3.88
CA HIS A 182 7.62 1.65 4.80
C HIS A 182 7.73 0.53 5.86
N THR A 183 6.65 -0.18 6.15
CA THR A 183 6.61 -1.28 7.13
C THR A 183 7.18 -2.58 6.58
N ILE A 184 7.23 -2.74 5.25
CA ILE A 184 7.67 -3.96 4.58
C ILE A 184 9.10 -4.35 4.96
N LYS A 185 9.97 -3.36 5.21
CA LYS A 185 11.36 -3.60 5.66
C LYS A 185 11.42 -4.40 6.96
N HIS A 186 10.50 -4.16 7.90
CA HIS A 186 10.44 -4.89 9.17
C HIS A 186 9.91 -6.31 9.00
N LEU A 187 9.16 -6.57 7.92
CA LEU A 187 8.63 -7.89 7.59
C LEU A 187 9.60 -8.72 6.74
N ARG A 188 10.68 -8.12 6.21
CA ARG A 188 11.69 -8.80 5.38
C ARG A 188 12.62 -9.67 6.23
N THR A 189 12.06 -10.69 6.87
CA THR A 189 12.77 -11.63 7.75
C THR A 189 12.67 -13.06 7.25
N ALA A 190 13.57 -13.93 7.72
CA ALA A 190 13.52 -15.36 7.45
C ALA A 190 12.25 -16.04 8.02
N GLU A 191 11.59 -15.42 9.00
CA GLU A 191 10.34 -15.91 9.57
C GLU A 191 9.17 -15.71 8.60
N PHE A 192 8.97 -14.49 8.09
CA PHE A 192 7.78 -14.16 7.31
C PHE A 192 7.95 -14.35 5.80
N LYS A 193 9.19 -14.21 5.29
CA LYS A 193 9.56 -14.35 3.87
C LYS A 193 8.52 -13.68 2.95
N PRO A 194 8.27 -12.38 3.09
CA PRO A 194 7.13 -11.73 2.47
C PRO A 194 7.18 -11.87 0.94
N PHE A 195 6.02 -12.08 0.34
CA PHE A 195 5.77 -12.01 -1.09
C PHE A 195 4.93 -10.76 -1.36
N VAL A 196 5.56 -9.72 -1.90
CA VAL A 196 4.94 -8.40 -2.06
C VAL A 196 4.31 -8.31 -3.43
N VAL A 197 3.00 -8.04 -3.47
CA VAL A 197 2.21 -7.87 -4.69
C VAL A 197 1.80 -6.40 -4.80
N PHE A 198 2.34 -5.71 -5.80
CA PHE A 198 1.92 -4.34 -6.11
C PHE A 198 0.72 -4.34 -7.06
N VAL A 199 -0.42 -3.84 -6.59
CA VAL A 199 -1.64 -3.68 -7.38
C VAL A 199 -1.60 -2.30 -8.05
N LYS A 200 -1.20 -2.30 -9.32
CA LYS A 200 -1.08 -1.10 -10.13
C LYS A 200 -2.48 -0.56 -10.52
N PRO A 201 -2.73 0.75 -10.38
CA PRO A 201 -3.96 1.35 -10.90
C PRO A 201 -3.97 1.32 -12.43
N PRO A 202 -5.18 1.33 -13.04
CA PRO A 202 -5.30 1.48 -14.49
C PRO A 202 -4.80 2.86 -14.93
N ARG A 203 -4.64 3.05 -16.25
CA ARG A 203 -4.29 4.35 -16.84
C ARG A 203 -5.28 5.44 -16.38
N ILE A 204 -4.80 6.68 -16.32
CA ILE A 204 -5.55 7.81 -15.76
C ILE A 204 -6.90 8.06 -16.46
N GLU A 205 -6.97 7.84 -17.76
CA GLU A 205 -8.20 7.95 -18.56
C GLU A 205 -9.26 6.98 -18.06
N ARG A 206 -8.92 5.70 -17.96
CA ARG A 206 -9.80 4.66 -17.41
C ARG A 206 -10.18 4.92 -15.96
N LEU A 207 -9.25 5.41 -15.15
CA LEU A 207 -9.54 5.79 -13.77
C LEU A 207 -10.58 6.93 -13.68
N LYS A 208 -10.54 7.90 -14.61
CA LYS A 208 -11.54 8.98 -14.70
C LYS A 208 -12.90 8.43 -15.11
N GLU A 209 -12.95 7.58 -16.14
CA GLU A 209 -14.19 6.94 -16.62
C GLU A 209 -14.91 6.20 -15.48
N THR A 210 -14.19 5.29 -14.80
CA THR A 210 -14.77 4.48 -13.71
C THR A 210 -15.28 5.33 -12.54
N ARG A 211 -14.60 6.45 -12.24
CA ARG A 211 -15.02 7.36 -11.15
C ARG A 211 -16.16 8.29 -11.55
N GLN A 212 -16.32 8.59 -12.85
CA GLN A 212 -17.45 9.35 -13.36
C GLN A 212 -18.71 8.47 -13.40
N SER A 213 -18.59 7.22 -13.85
CA SER A 213 -19.71 6.27 -13.85
C SER A 213 -20.15 5.87 -12.44
N ALA A 214 -19.22 5.75 -11.48
CA ALA A 214 -19.55 5.44 -10.09
C ALA A 214 -20.37 6.54 -9.37
N LYS A 215 -20.37 7.80 -9.86
CA LYS A 215 -21.16 8.88 -9.26
C LYS A 215 -22.67 8.74 -9.48
N MET A 216 -23.12 7.84 -10.35
CA MET A 216 -24.54 7.62 -10.63
C MET A 216 -25.22 6.61 -9.66
N ILE A 217 -24.51 6.06 -8.67
CA ILE A 217 -25.06 5.15 -7.66
C ILE A 217 -24.93 5.74 -6.25
N SER A 218 -25.35 7.00 -6.07
CA SER A 218 -25.49 7.60 -4.74
C SER A 218 -26.97 7.70 -4.39
N GLY A 219 -27.57 6.57 -4.01
CA GLY A 219 -28.69 6.64 -3.06
C GLY A 219 -28.19 7.32 -1.79
N LYS A 220 -28.97 8.28 -1.27
CA LYS A 220 -28.82 8.78 0.10
C LYS A 220 -28.64 7.57 1.01
N ASP A 221 -27.51 7.48 1.71
CA ASP A 221 -27.41 7.17 3.14
C ASP A 221 -25.94 7.14 3.60
N ASP A 222 -25.73 7.72 4.78
CA ASP A 222 -24.53 7.80 5.63
C ASP A 222 -23.19 8.36 5.11
N LYS A 223 -22.88 9.56 5.64
CA LYS A 223 -21.56 10.19 5.62
C LYS A 223 -20.56 9.46 6.53
N GLY A 224 -20.16 8.25 6.15
CA GLY A 224 -18.95 7.60 6.64
C GLY A 224 -17.74 8.09 5.86
N THR A 225 -17.10 9.19 6.28
CA THR A 225 -15.83 9.62 5.66
C THR A 225 -14.78 8.55 5.96
N ALA A 226 -14.47 7.69 5.00
CA ALA A 226 -13.28 6.84 5.03
C ALA A 226 -12.04 7.75 4.92
N LYS A 227 -11.68 8.39 6.04
CA LYS A 227 -10.40 9.08 6.18
C LYS A 227 -9.34 7.99 6.34
N SER A 228 -8.30 8.08 5.53
CA SER A 228 -7.06 7.34 5.74
C SER A 228 -6.57 7.58 7.18
N PHE A 229 -6.20 6.49 7.85
CA PHE A 229 -5.65 6.51 9.19
C PHE A 229 -4.48 7.49 9.26
N THR A 230 -4.50 8.38 10.25
CA THR A 230 -3.34 9.22 10.55
C THR A 230 -2.42 8.37 11.42
N LEU A 231 -1.40 7.75 10.82
CA LEU A 231 -0.30 7.22 11.60
C LEU A 231 0.47 8.40 12.18
N GLN A 232 0.29 8.67 13.46
CA GLN A 232 1.30 9.40 14.21
C GLN A 232 2.32 8.37 14.66
N ILE A 233 3.45 8.30 13.95
CA ILE A 233 4.65 7.68 14.50
C ILE A 233 5.05 8.55 15.68
N VAL A 234 4.73 8.11 16.89
CA VAL A 234 5.27 8.70 18.11
C VAL A 234 6.75 8.37 18.11
N THR A 235 7.56 9.30 17.62
CA THR A 235 9.01 9.24 17.80
C THR A 235 9.29 9.70 19.23
N ASN A 236 9.71 8.77 20.09
CA ASN A 236 10.24 9.17 21.40
C ASN A 236 11.57 9.90 21.16
N SER A 237 11.66 11.12 21.69
CA SER A 237 12.90 11.89 21.84
C SER A 237 13.78 11.31 22.94
#